data_AF-A0AAW7XFM5-F1
#
_entry.id   AF-A0AAW7XFM5-F1
#
_cell.length_a   1.000
_cell.length_b   1.000
_cell.length_c   1.000
_cell.angle_alpha   90.00
_cell.angle_beta   90.00
_cell.angle_gamma   90.00
#
_symmetry.space_group_name_H-M   'P 1'
#
loop_
_entity.id
_entity.type
_entity.pdbx_description
1 polymer ?
#
loop_
_entity_poly.entity_id
_entity_poly.type
_entity_poly.pdbx_seq_one_letter_code
_entity_poly.pdbx_strand_id
1 'polypeptide(L)'
;EHTSIKLRVAQVKNKKQQPTALYPFVGNPRQPMPEGLPFKLADYLELVDWTGRAIRADKRGAINSSFPPILSRLAIPTAEWLTLTT
;
A
#
# COMPACT_ATOMS: atom_id res chain seq x y z
N GLU A 1 14.48 -6.09 12.53
CA GLU A 1 13.03 -6.20 12.24
C GLU A 1 12.33 -4.85 12.01
N HIS A 2 12.54 -4.19 10.87
CA HIS A 2 11.86 -2.92 10.54
C HIS A 2 11.25 -2.96 9.13
N THR A 3 10.07 -3.56 8.99
CA THR A 3 9.31 -3.44 7.75
C THR A 3 8.69 -2.04 7.66
N SER A 4 8.86 -1.35 6.53
CA SER A 4 8.27 -0.02 6.23
C SER A 4 6.82 0.14 6.74
N ILE A 5 5.98 -0.89 6.54
CA ILE A 5 4.60 -0.92 7.00
C ILE A 5 4.43 -0.74 8.53
N LYS A 6 5.27 -1.38 9.35
CA LYS A 6 5.22 -1.28 10.82
C LYS A 6 5.47 0.16 11.27
N LEU A 7 6.50 0.80 10.72
CA LEU A 7 6.84 2.19 11.04
C LEU A 7 5.73 3.15 10.64
N ARG A 8 5.16 2.98 9.45
CA ARG A 8 4.08 3.84 8.95
C ARG A 8 2.80 3.67 9.77
N VAL A 9 2.40 2.43 10.08
CA VAL A 9 1.24 2.14 10.94
C VAL A 9 1.42 2.73 12.34
N ALA A 10 2.64 2.65 12.92
CA ALA A 10 2.92 3.23 14.22
C ALA A 10 2.74 4.76 14.22
N GLN A 11 3.17 5.47 13.18
CA GLN A 11 2.95 6.93 13.08
C GLN A 11 1.47 7.27 12.92
N VAL A 12 0.74 6.54 12.06
CA VAL A 12 -0.71 6.73 11.85
C VAL A 12 -1.48 6.52 13.16
N LYS A 13 -1.19 5.45 13.92
CA LYS A 13 -1.82 5.17 15.21
C LYS A 13 -1.59 6.30 16.22
N ASN A 14 -0.40 6.86 16.22
CA ASN A 14 -0.03 7.97 17.10
C ASN A 14 -0.46 9.34 16.57
N LYS A 15 -1.23 9.41 15.47
CA LYS A 15 -1.64 10.65 14.79
C LYS A 15 -0.45 11.58 14.47
N LYS A 16 0.71 10.99 14.22
CA LYS A 16 1.95 11.68 13.88
C LYS A 16 2.12 11.77 12.36
N GLN A 17 3.02 12.63 11.94
CA GLN A 17 3.45 12.73 10.54
C GLN A 17 4.15 11.45 10.08
N GLN A 18 4.30 11.28 8.76
CA GLN A 18 4.97 10.12 8.19
C GLN A 18 6.41 9.96 8.73
N PRO A 19 6.94 8.73 8.83
CA PRO A 19 8.30 8.51 9.35
C PRO A 19 9.35 9.24 8.52
N THR A 20 10.19 10.07 9.15
CA THR A 20 11.29 10.80 8.47
C THR A 20 12.35 9.89 7.87
N ALA A 21 12.51 8.68 8.43
CA ALA A 21 13.45 7.67 7.92
C ALA A 21 12.96 6.94 6.65
N LEU A 22 11.74 7.23 6.17
CA LEU A 22 11.17 6.60 4.97
C LEU A 22 10.78 7.67 3.96
N TYR A 23 10.88 7.34 2.67
CA TYR A 23 10.45 8.25 1.60
C TYR A 23 8.94 8.57 1.75
N PRO A 24 8.53 9.85 1.78
CA PRO A 24 7.18 10.24 2.15
C PRO A 24 6.19 9.98 1.01
N PHE A 25 4.94 9.64 1.35
CA PHE A 25 3.83 9.67 0.40
C PHE A 25 3.34 11.10 0.20
N VAL A 26 3.34 11.58 -1.05
CA VAL A 26 2.95 12.97 -1.40
C VAL A 26 1.57 13.06 -2.06
N GLY A 27 0.85 11.93 -2.15
CA GLY A 27 -0.48 11.86 -2.74
C GLY A 27 -0.43 11.72 -4.26
N ASN A 28 -1.58 11.89 -4.91
CA ASN A 28 -1.70 11.67 -6.35
C ASN A 28 -0.84 12.65 -7.16
N PRO A 29 -0.38 12.24 -8.37
CA PRO A 29 0.39 13.11 -9.26
C PRO A 29 -0.31 14.45 -9.53
N ARG A 30 0.46 15.54 -9.43
CA ARG A 30 0.00 16.91 -9.68
C ARG A 30 1.19 17.79 -10.12
N GLN A 31 0.90 18.95 -10.70
CA GLN A 31 1.92 19.94 -11.07
C GLN A 31 1.79 21.20 -10.18
N PRO A 32 2.89 21.67 -9.55
CA PRO A 32 4.19 21.01 -9.45
C PRO A 32 4.12 19.73 -8.60
N MET A 33 4.98 18.76 -8.91
CA MET A 33 5.05 17.50 -8.19
C MET A 33 6.00 17.64 -6.98
N PRO A 34 5.52 17.44 -5.74
CA PRO A 34 6.40 17.41 -4.58
C PRO A 34 7.33 16.20 -4.62
N GLU A 35 8.50 16.32 -3.99
CA GLU A 35 9.43 15.20 -3.85
C GLU A 35 8.85 14.12 -2.91
N GLY A 36 8.60 12.93 -3.44
CA GLY A 36 8.08 11.79 -2.68
C GLY A 36 7.38 10.73 -3.54
N LEU A 37 6.77 9.75 -2.88
CA LEU A 37 5.99 8.68 -3.52
C LEU A 37 4.64 9.22 -4.01
N PRO A 38 4.33 9.09 -5.32
CA PRO A 38 3.21 9.76 -5.98
C PRO A 38 1.87 9.03 -5.80
N PHE A 39 1.55 8.63 -4.57
CA PHE A 39 0.27 8.04 -4.20
C PHE A 39 0.00 8.26 -2.71
N LYS A 40 -1.22 7.98 -2.26
CA LYS A 40 -1.61 8.22 -0.87
C LYS A 40 -1.12 7.07 0.02
N LEU A 41 -0.76 7.38 1.26
CA LEU A 41 -0.47 6.37 2.28
C LEU A 41 -1.63 5.38 2.46
N ALA A 42 -2.88 5.86 2.40
CA ALA A 42 -4.05 5.01 2.52
C ALA A 42 -4.12 3.94 1.40
N ASP A 43 -3.83 4.33 0.16
CA ASP A 43 -3.81 3.42 -0.98
C ASP A 43 -2.76 2.31 -0.80
N TYR A 44 -1.59 2.66 -0.23
CA TYR A 44 -0.55 1.70 0.11
C TYR A 44 -0.99 0.73 1.23
N LEU A 45 -1.63 1.23 2.28
CA LEU A 45 -2.11 0.39 3.39
C LEU A 45 -3.19 -0.58 2.91
N GLU A 46 -4.11 -0.11 2.08
CA GLU A 46 -5.14 -0.93 1.44
C GLU A 46 -4.51 -2.02 0.58
N LEU A 47 -3.52 -1.69 -0.25
CA LEU A 47 -2.81 -2.68 -1.07
C LEU A 47 -2.11 -3.75 -0.25
N VAL A 48 -1.45 -3.37 0.85
CA VAL A 48 -0.77 -4.35 1.73
C VAL A 48 -1.77 -5.26 2.43
N ASP A 49 -2.87 -4.71 2.96
CA ASP A 49 -3.94 -5.51 3.58
C ASP A 49 -4.57 -6.46 2.54
N TRP A 50 -4.90 -5.94 1.36
CA TRP A 50 -5.45 -6.71 0.26
C TRP A 50 -4.51 -7.84 -0.17
N THR A 51 -3.21 -7.55 -0.34
CA THR A 51 -2.21 -8.55 -0.74
C THR A 51 -2.11 -9.65 0.32
N GLY A 52 -2.06 -9.29 1.61
CA GLY A 52 -2.01 -10.26 2.71
C GLY A 52 -3.25 -11.18 2.79
N ARG A 53 -4.43 -10.67 2.41
CA ARG A 53 -5.65 -11.47 2.32
C ARG A 53 -5.70 -12.34 1.06
N ALA A 54 -5.23 -11.82 -0.07
CA ALA A 54 -5.23 -12.54 -1.34
C ALA A 54 -4.29 -13.75 -1.33
N ILE A 55 -3.11 -13.64 -0.70
CA ILE A 55 -2.16 -14.76 -0.56
C ILE A 55 -2.71 -15.88 0.32
N ARG A 56 -3.55 -15.55 1.31
CA ARG A 56 -4.14 -16.50 2.28
C ARG A 56 -5.51 -16.99 1.85
N ALA A 57 -5.74 -17.14 0.55
CA ALA A 57 -6.99 -17.63 -0.02
C ALA A 57 -7.44 -19.00 0.53
N ASP A 58 -6.53 -19.76 1.15
CA ASP A 58 -6.74 -21.06 1.79
C ASP A 58 -7.35 -20.99 3.21
N LYS A 59 -7.57 -19.80 3.79
CA LYS A 59 -8.05 -19.63 5.19
C LYS A 59 -9.38 -18.90 5.31
N ARG A 60 -10.11 -19.16 6.42
CA ARG A 60 -11.31 -18.40 6.83
C ARG A 60 -10.96 -16.90 6.88
N GLY A 61 -11.66 -16.10 6.06
CA GLY A 61 -11.38 -14.67 5.90
C GLY A 61 -10.79 -14.29 4.54
N ALA A 62 -10.65 -15.24 3.61
CA ALA A 62 -10.48 -14.95 2.19
C ALA A 62 -11.63 -14.04 1.71
N ILE A 63 -11.29 -12.82 1.29
CA ILE A 63 -12.26 -11.85 0.77
C ILE A 63 -12.21 -11.91 -0.75
N ASN A 64 -13.38 -11.90 -1.40
CA ASN A 64 -13.47 -11.73 -2.84
C ASN A 64 -12.76 -10.43 -3.22
N SER A 65 -11.79 -10.55 -4.12
CA SER A 65 -10.79 -9.57 -4.53
C SER A 65 -11.41 -8.33 -5.16
N SER A 66 -12.03 -7.45 -4.37
CA SER A 66 -12.26 -6.09 -4.83
C SER A 66 -10.90 -5.48 -5.14
N PHE A 67 -10.68 -5.23 -6.42
CA PHE A 67 -9.41 -4.80 -6.99
C PHE A 67 -9.00 -3.45 -6.37
N PRO A 68 -7.86 -3.35 -5.66
CA PRO A 68 -7.49 -2.10 -5.02
C PRO A 68 -7.18 -1.05 -6.09
N PRO A 69 -7.78 0.17 -6.03
CA PRO A 69 -7.67 1.17 -7.10
C PRO A 69 -6.26 1.63 -7.43
N ILE A 70 -5.28 1.37 -6.56
CA ILE A 70 -3.86 1.66 -6.81
C ILE A 70 -3.26 0.78 -7.89
N LEU A 71 -3.65 -0.50 -7.99
CA LEU A 71 -3.15 -1.38 -9.05
C LEU A 71 -3.61 -0.90 -10.44
N SER A 72 -4.81 -0.31 -10.55
CA SER A 72 -5.34 0.24 -11.80
C SER A 72 -4.55 1.48 -12.20
N ARG A 73 -4.24 2.33 -11.20
CA ARG A 73 -3.43 3.55 -11.41
C ARG A 73 -2.01 3.21 -11.84
N LEU A 74 -1.44 2.11 -11.33
CA LEU A 74 -0.13 1.63 -11.71
C LEU A 74 -0.14 0.79 -13.01
N ALA A 75 -1.32 0.53 -13.58
CA ALA A 75 -1.52 -0.35 -14.73
C ALA A 75 -0.94 -1.78 -14.50
N ILE A 76 -1.03 -2.28 -13.26
CA ILE A 76 -0.54 -3.61 -12.89
C ILE A 76 -1.73 -4.57 -12.73
N PRO A 77 -1.80 -5.65 -13.53
CA PRO A 77 -2.80 -6.71 -13.35
C PRO A 77 -2.66 -7.41 -12.00
N THR A 78 -3.78 -7.82 -11.40
CA THR A 78 -3.80 -8.54 -10.12
C THR A 78 -2.98 -9.82 -10.14
N ALA A 79 -3.10 -10.62 -11.20
CA ALA A 79 -2.39 -11.89 -11.32
C ALA A 79 -0.87 -11.70 -11.34
N GLU A 80 -0.40 -10.66 -12.05
CA GLU A 80 1.01 -10.29 -12.10
C GLU A 80 1.50 -9.79 -10.74
N TRP A 81 0.72 -8.93 -10.08
CA TRP A 81 1.03 -8.46 -8.74
C TRP A 81 1.15 -9.61 -7.72
N LEU A 82 0.23 -10.57 -7.75
CA LEU A 82 0.28 -11.73 -6.86
C LEU A 82 1.52 -12.58 -7.14
N THR A 83 1.88 -12.77 -8.40
CA THR A 83 3.11 -13.49 -8.79
C THR A 83 4.37 -12.82 -8.26
N LEU A 84 4.39 -11.47 -8.19
CA LEU A 84 5.52 -10.71 -7.64
C LEU A 84 5.57 -10.69 -6.11
N THR A 85 4.48 -11.04 -5.43
CA THR A 85 4.33 -10.90 -3.98
C THR A 85 4.23 -12.23 -3.22
N THR A 86 4.13 -13.36 -3.93
CA THR A 86 4.23 -14.74 -3.41
C THR A 86 5.51 -15.42 -3.87
#